data_AF-A0A371FZ07-F1
#
_entry.id   AF-A0A371FZ07-F1
#
_cell.length_a   1.000
_cell.length_b   1.000
_cell.length_c   1.000
_cell.angle_alpha   90.00
_cell.angle_beta   90.00
_cell.angle_gamma   90.00
#
_symmetry.space_group_name_H-M   'P 1'
#
loop_
_entity.id
_entity.type
_entity.pdbx_description
1 polymer ?
#
loop_
_entity_poly.entity_id
_entity_poly.type
_entity_poly.pdbx_seq_one_letter_code
_entity_poly.pdbx_strand_id
1 'polypeptide(L)'
;MRRTSLGERGDMRKNLGDLEDMKKAHGYMLRARFVSSYARDLCNKLQRMHQGSKSVEEYFKEMKFALMRTNILESNEATMARFLHGLNREVQDAIELYHYNFLDDLVHQALDLSHKLSGV
;
A
#
# COMPACT_ATOMS: atom_id res chain seq x y z
N MET A 1 -59.19 -37.51 -20.11
CA MET A 1 -57.79 -38.00 -20.23
C MET A 1 -56.90 -36.80 -20.57
N ARG A 2 -55.77 -36.64 -19.88
CA ARG A 2 -54.86 -35.47 -19.91
C ARG A 2 -54.16 -35.26 -21.26
N ARG A 3 -53.82 -34.00 -21.60
CA ARG A 3 -52.41 -33.52 -21.71
C ARG A 3 -52.33 -31.99 -21.82
N THR A 4 -51.82 -31.38 -20.73
CA THR A 4 -50.95 -30.19 -20.68
C THR A 4 -49.71 -30.41 -21.57
N SER A 5 -48.90 -29.46 -22.04
CA SER A 5 -48.70 -28.02 -21.82
C SER A 5 -47.81 -27.53 -22.99
N LEU A 6 -48.17 -26.42 -23.63
CA LEU A 6 -47.23 -25.61 -24.40
C LEU A 6 -47.01 -24.30 -23.62
N GLY A 7 -46.48 -24.45 -22.40
CA GLY A 7 -45.90 -23.34 -21.65
C GLY A 7 -44.39 -23.40 -21.82
N GLU A 8 -43.76 -22.23 -21.96
CA GLU A 8 -42.34 -22.01 -21.66
C GLU A 8 -41.34 -22.36 -22.76
N ARG A 9 -41.55 -21.86 -23.99
CA ARG A 9 -40.41 -21.34 -24.75
C ARG A 9 -40.08 -19.94 -24.24
N GLY A 10 -39.45 -19.90 -23.06
CA GLY A 10 -38.84 -18.69 -22.52
C GLY A 10 -37.90 -18.08 -23.55
N ASP A 11 -38.03 -16.77 -23.76
CA ASP A 11 -37.25 -15.98 -24.70
C ASP A 11 -35.75 -16.09 -24.37
N MET A 12 -35.04 -16.99 -25.07
CA MET A 12 -33.61 -17.27 -24.85
C MET A 12 -32.71 -16.03 -24.99
N ARG A 13 -33.17 -14.97 -25.67
CA ARG A 13 -32.41 -13.73 -25.81
C ARG A 13 -32.32 -12.94 -24.50
N LYS A 14 -33.34 -13.01 -23.64
CA LYS A 14 -33.32 -12.33 -22.33
C LYS A 14 -32.32 -12.97 -21.38
N ASN A 15 -32.28 -14.31 -21.34
CA ASN A 15 -31.33 -15.07 -20.53
C ASN A 15 -29.86 -14.83 -20.93
N LEU A 16 -29.58 -14.59 -22.22
CA LEU A 16 -28.23 -14.30 -22.69
C LEU A 16 -27.76 -12.90 -22.24
N GLY A 17 -28.67 -11.91 -22.27
CA GLY A 17 -28.40 -10.57 -21.72
C GLY A 17 -28.11 -10.64 -20.22
N ASP A 18 -28.95 -11.36 -19.47
CA ASP A 18 -28.78 -11.53 -18.02
C ASP A 18 -27.47 -12.26 -17.66
N LEU A 19 -27.06 -13.24 -18.45
CA LEU A 19 -25.80 -13.96 -18.24
C LEU A 19 -24.58 -13.09 -18.55
N GLU A 20 -24.61 -12.30 -19.62
CA GLU A 20 -23.51 -11.37 -19.95
C GLU A 20 -23.41 -10.23 -18.93
N ASP A 21 -24.54 -9.71 -18.46
CA ASP A 21 -24.58 -8.73 -17.37
C ASP A 21 -24.07 -9.32 -16.05
N MET A 22 -24.40 -10.57 -15.74
CA MET A 22 -23.88 -11.28 -14.57
C MET A 22 -22.36 -11.51 -14.66
N LYS A 23 -21.85 -11.91 -15.83
CA LYS A 23 -20.40 -12.06 -16.06
C LYS A 23 -19.68 -10.71 -15.91
N LYS A 24 -20.26 -9.63 -16.44
CA LYS A 24 -19.72 -8.27 -16.32
C LYS A 24 -19.70 -7.80 -14.85
N ALA A 25 -20.79 -8.03 -14.11
CA ALA A 25 -20.87 -7.74 -12.69
C ALA A 25 -19.86 -8.57 -11.88
N HIS A 26 -19.69 -9.85 -12.21
CA HIS A 26 -18.69 -10.71 -11.59
C HIS A 26 -17.27 -10.22 -11.86
N GLY A 27 -16.96 -9.87 -13.11
CA GLY A 27 -15.67 -9.28 -13.49
C GLY A 27 -15.39 -7.96 -12.75
N TYR A 28 -16.40 -7.10 -12.60
CA TYR A 28 -16.29 -5.87 -11.82
C TYR A 28 -16.03 -6.16 -10.34
N MET A 29 -16.74 -7.09 -9.73
CA MET A 29 -16.53 -7.50 -8.33
C MET A 29 -15.13 -8.09 -8.11
N LEU A 30 -14.67 -8.97 -9.00
CA LEU A 30 -13.33 -9.56 -8.92
C LEU A 30 -12.25 -8.48 -9.03
N ARG A 31 -12.39 -7.57 -10.00
CA ARG A 31 -11.46 -6.45 -10.18
C ARG A 31 -11.46 -5.51 -8.96
N ALA A 32 -12.63 -5.14 -8.45
CA ALA A 32 -12.75 -4.28 -7.28
C ALA A 32 -12.12 -4.93 -6.03
N ARG A 33 -12.35 -6.24 -5.82
CA ARG A 33 -11.71 -6.99 -4.73
C ARG A 33 -10.21 -7.08 -4.90
N PHE A 34 -9.71 -7.38 -6.11
CA PHE A 34 -8.28 -7.49 -6.38
C PHE A 34 -7.54 -6.15 -6.24
N VAL A 35 -8.14 -5.06 -6.73
CA VAL A 35 -7.60 -3.71 -6.54
C VAL A 35 -7.61 -3.32 -5.05
N SER A 36 -8.68 -3.66 -4.33
CA SER A 36 -8.76 -3.44 -2.87
C SER A 36 -7.74 -4.27 -2.09
N SER A 37 -7.51 -5.54 -2.46
CA SER A 37 -6.51 -6.38 -1.81
C SER A 37 -5.10 -5.90 -2.12
N TYR A 38 -4.81 -5.58 -3.38
CA TYR A 38 -3.50 -5.08 -3.80
C TYR A 38 -3.12 -3.76 -3.12
N ALA A 39 -4.05 -2.79 -3.10
CA ALA A 39 -3.82 -1.52 -2.41
C ALA A 39 -3.63 -1.73 -0.90
N ARG A 40 -4.43 -2.61 -0.28
CA ARG A 40 -4.29 -2.97 1.14
C ARG A 40 -2.94 -3.62 1.44
N ASP A 41 -2.48 -4.52 0.58
CA ASP A 41 -1.19 -5.19 0.74
C ASP A 41 -0.02 -4.21 0.63
N LEU A 42 -0.13 -3.22 -0.27
CA LEU A 42 0.85 -2.13 -0.37
C LEU A 42 0.85 -1.23 0.87
N CYS A 43 -0.33 -0.84 1.39
CA CYS A 43 -0.44 -0.10 2.64
C CYS A 43 0.16 -0.88 3.82
N ASN A 44 -0.18 -2.16 3.94
CA ASN A 44 0.34 -3.05 4.98
C ASN A 44 1.86 -3.19 4.86
N LYS A 45 2.38 -3.28 3.63
CA LYS A 45 3.82 -3.33 3.39
C LYS A 45 4.47 -2.05 3.89
N LEU A 46 3.96 -0.88 3.49
CA LEU A 46 4.48 0.43 3.92
C LEU A 46 4.47 0.59 5.45
N GLN A 47 3.40 0.16 6.12
CA GLN A 47 3.29 0.22 7.59
C GLN A 47 4.28 -0.68 8.34
N ARG A 48 4.74 -1.77 7.72
CA ARG A 48 5.68 -2.72 8.32
C ARG A 48 7.13 -2.42 7.95
N MET A 49 7.40 -1.38 7.17
CA MET A 49 8.75 -1.02 6.77
C MET A 49 9.52 -0.41 7.94
N HIS A 50 10.63 -1.04 8.26
CA HIS A 50 11.62 -0.54 9.20
C HIS A 50 13.03 -0.76 8.60
N GLN A 51 14.00 -0.02 9.12
CA GLN A 51 15.40 -0.04 8.70
C GLN A 51 15.99 -1.45 8.89
N GLY A 52 15.94 -1.98 10.12
CA GLY A 52 16.47 -3.31 10.41
C GLY A 52 17.97 -3.39 10.12
N SER A 53 18.38 -4.35 9.30
CA SER A 53 19.79 -4.53 8.92
C SER A 53 20.25 -3.64 7.76
N LYS A 54 19.37 -2.80 7.20
CA LYS A 54 19.68 -1.92 6.06
C LYS A 54 20.38 -0.66 6.54
N SER A 55 21.14 -0.04 5.64
CA SER A 55 21.56 1.35 5.87
C SER A 55 20.34 2.28 5.91
N VAL A 56 20.49 3.45 6.53
CA VAL A 56 19.46 4.50 6.51
C VAL A 56 19.10 4.91 5.08
N GLU A 57 20.10 4.96 4.18
CA GLU A 57 19.90 5.29 2.77
C GLU A 57 19.06 4.22 2.04
N GLU A 58 19.40 2.95 2.21
CA GLU A 58 18.66 1.83 1.63
C GLU A 58 17.21 1.80 2.12
N TYR A 59 17.01 1.98 3.42
CA TYR A 59 15.70 2.07 4.04
C TYR A 59 14.88 3.23 3.44
N PHE A 60 15.45 4.43 3.37
CA PHE A 60 14.77 5.60 2.81
C PHE A 60 14.38 5.40 1.34
N LYS A 61 15.29 4.83 0.54
CA LYS A 61 15.06 4.54 -0.88
C LYS A 61 13.91 3.56 -1.09
N GLU A 62 13.86 2.49 -0.30
CA GLU A 62 12.73 1.56 -0.33
C GLU A 62 11.42 2.25 0.08
N MET A 63 11.44 3.10 1.11
CA MET A 63 10.25 3.80 1.60
C MET A 63 9.68 4.72 0.52
N LYS A 64 10.53 5.50 -0.16
CA LYS A 64 10.12 6.34 -1.30
C LYS A 64 9.50 5.51 -2.41
N PHE A 65 10.10 4.37 -2.76
CA PHE A 65 9.57 3.50 -3.79
C PHE A 65 8.19 2.91 -3.42
N ALA A 66 8.01 2.53 -2.16
CA ALA A 66 6.73 2.04 -1.65
C ALA A 66 5.65 3.15 -1.72
N LEU A 67 5.97 4.36 -1.27
CA LEU A 67 5.08 5.53 -1.34
C LEU A 67 4.63 5.79 -2.79
N MET A 68 5.57 5.85 -3.74
CA MET A 68 5.27 6.05 -5.17
C MET A 68 4.34 4.96 -5.74
N ARG A 69 4.51 3.70 -5.32
CA ARG A 69 3.73 2.56 -5.82
C ARG A 69 2.32 2.48 -5.23
N THR A 70 2.12 2.99 -4.01
CA THR A 70 0.82 2.99 -3.34
C THR A 70 -0.16 4.02 -3.89
N ASN A 71 0.33 5.04 -4.64
CA ASN A 71 -0.44 6.21 -5.08
C ASN A 71 -1.18 6.91 -3.92
N ILE A 72 -0.66 6.79 -2.69
CA ILE A 72 -1.17 7.45 -1.51
C ILE A 72 -0.61 8.88 -1.51
N LEU A 73 -1.51 9.86 -1.46
CA LEU A 73 -1.12 11.23 -1.15
C LEU A 73 -1.03 11.35 0.37
N GLU A 74 0.20 11.37 0.88
CA GLU A 74 0.48 11.55 2.29
C GLU A 74 1.02 12.96 2.56
N SER A 75 0.73 13.52 3.75
CA SER A 75 1.35 14.78 4.18
C SER A 75 2.84 14.60 4.49
N ASN A 76 3.61 15.68 4.44
CA ASN A 76 5.04 15.60 4.78
C ASN A 76 5.25 15.11 6.22
N GLU A 77 4.43 15.58 7.16
CA GLU A 77 4.51 15.23 8.58
C GLU A 77 4.29 13.73 8.79
N ALA A 78 3.31 13.15 8.09
CA ALA A 78 3.00 11.73 8.22
C ALA A 78 4.08 10.85 7.55
N THR A 79 4.69 11.34 6.47
CA THR A 79 5.88 10.70 5.86
C THR A 79 7.08 10.76 6.81
N MET A 80 7.32 11.90 7.45
CA MET A 80 8.40 12.09 8.43
C MET A 80 8.21 11.20 9.65
N ALA A 81 7.00 11.15 10.21
CA ALA A 81 6.69 10.28 11.34
C ALA A 81 6.95 8.80 11.00
N ARG A 82 6.58 8.37 9.77
CA ARG A 82 6.88 7.00 9.33
C ARG A 82 8.36 6.72 9.19
N PHE A 83 9.10 7.63 8.56
CA PHE A 83 10.54 7.49 8.44
C PHE A 83 11.19 7.37 9.83
N LEU A 84 10.86 8.31 10.73
CA LEU A 84 11.38 8.34 12.10
C LEU A 84 11.09 7.04 12.86
N HIS A 85 9.83 6.59 12.87
CA HIS A 85 9.44 5.37 13.59
C HIS A 85 9.96 4.07 12.97
N GLY A 86 10.38 4.12 11.70
CA GLY A 86 11.00 2.97 11.05
C GLY A 86 12.52 2.94 11.19
N LEU A 87 13.17 3.98 11.71
CA LEU A 87 14.60 3.95 11.99
C LEU A 87 14.94 2.95 13.10
N ASN A 88 16.18 2.47 13.11
CA ASN A 88 16.69 1.72 14.25
C ASN A 88 16.72 2.62 15.49
N ARG A 89 16.41 2.03 16.65
CA ARG A 89 16.21 2.75 17.91
C ARG A 89 17.40 3.65 18.28
N GLU A 90 18.62 3.19 18.06
CA GLU A 90 19.84 3.98 18.30
C GLU A 90 19.90 5.29 17.49
N VAL A 91 19.47 5.26 16.23
CA VAL A 91 19.41 6.44 15.36
C VAL A 91 18.22 7.31 15.74
N GLN A 92 17.07 6.68 16.02
CA GLN A 92 15.85 7.36 16.44
C GLN A 92 16.07 8.15 17.75
N ASP A 93 16.59 7.52 18.79
CA ASP A 93 16.83 8.14 20.09
C ASP A 93 17.81 9.33 19.95
N ALA A 94 18.79 9.23 19.04
CA ALA A 94 19.74 10.31 18.78
C ALA A 94 19.14 11.46 17.95
N ILE A 95 18.25 11.17 16.99
CA ILE A 95 17.67 12.19 16.10
C ILE A 95 16.62 13.05 16.81
N GLU A 96 15.94 12.50 17.82
CA GLU A 96 14.98 13.23 18.67
C GLU A 96 15.63 14.41 19.41
N LEU A 97 16.97 14.47 19.47
CA LEU A 97 17.73 15.58 20.05
C LEU A 97 17.98 16.74 19.08
N TYR A 98 17.66 16.57 17.80
CA TYR A 98 17.90 17.56 16.76
C TYR A 98 16.59 18.17 16.24
N HIS A 99 16.67 19.43 15.80
CA HIS A 99 15.58 20.07 15.08
C HIS A 99 15.65 19.71 13.59
N TYR A 100 14.52 19.29 13.03
CA TYR A 100 14.32 19.06 11.61
C TYR A 100 12.97 19.64 11.18
N ASN A 101 12.91 20.27 10.00
CA ASN A 101 11.70 20.93 9.50
C ASN A 101 11.08 20.16 8.33
N PHE A 102 11.92 19.49 7.55
CA PHE A 102 11.51 18.73 6.37
C PHE A 102 12.07 17.31 6.40
N LEU A 103 11.48 16.44 5.57
CA LEU A 103 11.93 15.06 5.41
C LEU A 103 13.39 14.98 4.98
N ASP A 104 13.85 15.87 4.11
CA ASP A 104 15.23 15.87 3.64
C ASP A 104 16.20 16.19 4.79
N ASP A 105 15.87 17.16 5.67
CA ASP A 105 16.66 17.47 6.87
C ASP A 105 16.77 16.23 7.77
N LEU A 106 15.64 15.57 8.01
CA LEU A 106 15.54 14.38 8.86
C LEU A 106 16.38 13.22 8.29
N VAL A 107 16.35 13.01 6.98
CA VAL A 107 17.15 11.98 6.31
C VAL A 107 18.64 12.28 6.39
N HIS A 108 19.04 13.53 6.13
CA HIS A 108 20.44 13.94 6.24
C HIS A 108 20.98 13.73 7.66
N GLN A 109 20.22 14.14 8.68
CA GLN A 109 20.61 13.94 10.08
C GLN A 109 20.69 12.45 10.43
N ALA A 110 19.75 11.63 9.99
CA ALA A 110 19.75 10.19 10.23
C ALA A 110 20.99 9.50 9.61
N LEU A 111 21.40 9.92 8.41
CA LEU A 111 22.61 9.41 7.75
C LEU A 111 23.87 9.75 8.55
N ASP A 112 24.00 11.01 8.98
CA ASP A 112 25.14 11.46 9.77
C ASP A 112 25.24 10.72 11.12
N LEU A 113 24.10 10.52 11.79
CA LEU A 113 24.03 9.79 13.05
C LEU A 113 24.35 8.31 12.86
N SER A 114 23.81 7.67 11.82
CA SER A 114 24.11 6.28 11.49
C SER A 114 25.60 6.06 11.28
N HIS A 115 26.29 6.96 10.54
CA HIS A 115 27.73 6.86 10.32
C HIS A 115 28.53 7.01 11.62
N LYS A 116 28.14 7.94 12.49
CA LYS A 116 28.79 8.14 13.80
C LYS A 116 28.62 6.94 14.72
N LEU A 117 27.45 6.30 14.70
CA LEU A 117 27.13 5.13 15.53
C LEU A 117 27.78 3.85 15.01
N SER A 118 27.97 3.71 13.69
CA SER A 118 28.70 2.59 13.09
C SER A 118 30.23 2.69 13.25
N GLY A 119 30.74 3.85 13.69
CA GLY A 119 32.17 4.15 13.81
C GLY A 119 32.79 3.88 15.17
N VAL A 120 32.12 3.11 16.04
CA VAL A 120 32.62 2.63 17.34
C VAL A 120 33.06 1.17 17.21
#